data_AF-A0A9D1TB50-F1
#
_entry.id   AF-A0A9D1TB50-F1
#
_cell.length_a   1.000
_cell.length_b   1.000
_cell.length_c   1.000
_cell.angle_alpha   90.00
_cell.angle_beta   90.00
_cell.angle_gamma   90.00
#
_symmetry.space_group_name_H-M   'P 1'
#
loop_
_entity.id
_entity.type
_entity.pdbx_description
1 polymer ?
#
loop_
_entity_poly.entity_id
_entity_poly.type
_entity_poly.pdbx_seq_one_letter_code
_entity_poly.pdbx_strand_id
1 'polypeptide(L)' 'MQQKQPSAIPEEAQTPSFAKETIYCTQCGAAMDSHSMFCTKCGARLKNDPV' A
#
# COMPACT_ATOMS: atom_id res chain seq x y z
N MET A 1 28.13 3.71 -35.63
CA MET A 1 27.77 2.81 -34.53
C MET A 1 26.73 3.49 -33.64
N GLN A 2 25.46 3.30 -33.99
CA GLN A 2 24.30 3.62 -33.14
C GLN A 2 24.28 2.63 -31.96
N GLN A 3 24.14 3.10 -30.70
CA GLN A 3 23.21 2.56 -29.69
C GLN A 3 22.93 3.62 -28.62
N LYS A 4 21.75 4.24 -28.75
CA LYS A 4 21.12 5.15 -27.79
C LYS A 4 20.94 4.46 -26.45
N GLN A 5 21.27 5.12 -25.34
CA GLN A 5 20.61 4.88 -24.07
C GLN A 5 19.69 6.08 -23.78
N PRO A 6 18.37 5.96 -23.97
CA PRO A 6 17.46 6.81 -23.24
C PRO A 6 17.29 6.21 -21.84
N SER A 7 18.10 6.68 -20.89
CA SER A 7 17.73 6.65 -19.48
C SER A 7 16.54 7.58 -19.29
N ALA A 8 15.35 7.04 -19.43
CA ALA A 8 14.12 7.67 -19.00
C ALA A 8 13.11 6.55 -18.83
N ILE A 9 13.28 5.79 -17.75
CA ILE A 9 12.10 5.34 -17.01
C ILE A 9 11.40 6.63 -16.59
N PRO A 10 10.22 6.97 -17.14
CA PRO A 10 9.43 8.02 -16.56
C PRO A 10 9.09 7.55 -15.15
N GLU A 11 9.61 8.27 -14.19
CA GLU A 11 9.27 8.26 -12.78
C GLU A 11 7.86 8.87 -12.62
N GLU A 12 6.89 8.34 -13.38
CA GLU A 12 5.52 8.81 -13.54
C GLU A 12 4.74 7.53 -13.96
N ALA A 13 3.92 6.86 -13.19
CA ALA A 13 3.03 7.33 -12.14
C ALA A 13 2.81 6.21 -11.11
N GLN A 14 3.17 6.46 -9.86
CA GLN A 14 2.57 5.79 -8.71
C GLN A 14 1.85 6.82 -7.86
N THR A 15 0.90 7.50 -8.50
CA THR A 15 -0.11 8.28 -7.79
C THR A 15 -1.49 7.79 -8.23
N PRO A 16 -2.06 6.79 -7.56
CA PRO A 16 -3.39 6.99 -7.05
C PRO A 16 -3.22 7.80 -5.76
N SER A 17 -3.59 9.07 -5.86
CA SER A 17 -4.23 9.77 -4.75
C SER A 17 -5.44 8.95 -4.28
N PHE A 18 -5.19 7.87 -3.56
CA PHE A 18 -6.16 7.28 -2.66
C PHE A 18 -5.73 7.76 -1.29
N ALA A 19 -6.63 8.43 -0.58
CA ALA A 19 -6.53 8.47 0.87
C ALA A 19 -6.50 7.01 1.33
N LYS A 20 -5.28 6.46 1.44
CA LYS A 20 -5.00 5.13 1.95
C LYS A 20 -5.43 5.16 3.40
N GLU A 21 -6.72 4.90 3.60
CA GLU A 21 -7.37 4.85 4.90
C GLU A 21 -6.52 3.90 5.74
N THR A 22 -5.77 4.48 6.66
CA THR A 22 -4.82 3.72 7.45
C THR A 22 -5.57 3.24 8.67
N ILE A 23 -5.79 1.94 8.76
CA ILE A 23 -6.43 1.31 9.91
C ILE A 23 -5.37 0.85 10.89
N TYR A 24 -5.75 0.84 12.17
CA TYR A 24 -4.90 0.34 13.23
C TYR A 24 -5.41 -1.01 13.68
N CYS A 25 -4.50 -1.97 13.80
CA CYS A 25 -4.85 -3.28 14.32
C CYS A 25 -5.35 -3.15 15.77
N THR A 26 -6.55 -3.65 16.06
CA THR A 26 -7.11 -3.63 17.42
C THR A 26 -6.40 -4.59 18.39
N GLN A 27 -5.62 -5.55 17.87
CA GLN A 27 -4.89 -6.51 18.68
C GLN A 27 -3.49 -6.04 19.08
N CYS A 28 -2.79 -5.31 18.21
CA CYS A 28 -1.41 -4.88 18.47
C CYS A 28 -1.14 -3.38 18.26
N GLY A 29 -2.10 -2.63 17.72
CA GLY A 29 -1.95 -1.19 17.45
C GLY A 29 -1.14 -0.84 16.19
N ALA A 30 -0.74 -1.83 15.38
CA ALA A 30 0.03 -1.56 14.17
C ALA A 30 -0.78 -0.81 13.11
N ALA A 31 -0.21 0.24 12.54
CA ALA A 31 -0.76 0.98 11.41
C ALA A 31 -0.64 0.16 10.13
N MET A 32 -1.73 0.08 9.37
CA MET A 32 -1.83 -0.73 8.17
C MET A 32 -2.81 -0.16 7.16
N ASP A 33 -2.75 -0.68 5.93
CA ASP A 33 -3.68 -0.30 4.87
C ASP A 33 -5.08 -0.87 5.15
N SER A 34 -6.13 -0.08 4.96
CA SER A 34 -7.53 -0.52 5.11
C SER A 34 -7.85 -1.72 4.22
N HIS A 35 -7.24 -1.84 3.04
CA HIS A 35 -7.44 -3.02 2.19
C HIS A 35 -6.79 -4.30 2.73
N SER A 36 -6.03 -4.24 3.82
CA SER A 36 -5.41 -5.41 4.42
C SER A 36 -6.43 -6.25 5.19
N MET A 37 -6.60 -7.51 4.78
CA MET A 37 -7.48 -8.48 5.47
C MET A 37 -6.88 -9.05 6.76
N PHE A 38 -5.56 -8.96 6.93
CA PHE A 38 -4.83 -9.52 8.06
C PHE A 38 -3.65 -8.65 8.46
N CYS A 39 -3.36 -8.64 9.76
CA CYS A 39 -2.28 -7.87 10.34
C CYS A 39 -0.92 -8.42 9.94
N THR A 40 -0.14 -7.61 9.23
CA THR A 40 1.24 -7.97 8.84
C THR A 40 2.21 -7.97 10.02
N LYS A 41 1.82 -7.41 11.17
CA LYS A 41 2.62 -7.39 12.40
C LYS A 41 2.33 -8.53 13.37
N CYS A 42 1.05 -8.86 13.60
CA CYS A 42 0.65 -9.87 14.60
C CYS A 42 -0.15 -11.05 14.02
N GLY A 43 -0.58 -10.99 12.76
CA GLY A 43 -1.38 -12.05 12.12
C GLY A 43 -2.87 -12.02 12.45
N ALA A 44 -3.36 -11.04 13.23
CA ALA A 44 -4.78 -10.90 13.52
C ALA A 44 -5.61 -10.56 12.27
N ARG A 45 -6.82 -11.12 12.12
CA ARG A 45 -7.73 -10.76 11.02
C ARG A 45 -8.32 -9.36 11.24
N LEU A 46 -8.30 -8.54 10.20
CA LEU A 46 -8.92 -7.22 10.18
C LEU A 46 -10.27 -7.35 9.51
N LYS A 47 -11.33 -6.87 10.17
CA LYS A 47 -12.66 -6.74 9.57
C LYS A 47 -12.74 -5.38 8.89
N ASN A 48 -12.33 -5.29 7.63
CA ASN A 48 -12.46 -4.06 6.84
C ASN A 48 -13.65 -4.14 5.85
N ASP A 49 -14.82 -4.55 6.34
CA ASP A 49 -16.04 -4.53 5.52
C ASP A 49 -16.64 -3.12 5.59
N PRO A 50 -16.68 -2.35 4.48
CA PRO A 50 -17.43 -1.10 4.46
C PRO A 50 -18.93 -1.45 4.56
N VAL A 51 -19.54 -1.08 5.69
CA VAL A 51 -20.97 -1.29 5.98
C VAL A 51 -21.89 -0.48 5.06
#